data_AF-A0A5M5C1N3-F1
#
_entry.id   AF-A0A5M5C1N3-F1
#
_cell.length_a   1.000
_cell.length_b   1.000
_cell.length_c   1.000
_cell.angle_alpha   90.00
_cell.angle_beta   90.00
_cell.angle_gamma   90.00
#
_symmetry.space_group_name_H-M   'P 1'
#
loop_
_entity.id
_entity.type
_entity.pdbx_description
1 polymer ?
#
loop_
_entity_poly.entity_id
_entity_poly.type
_entity_poly.pdbx_seq_one_letter_code
_entity_poly.pdbx_strand_id
1 'polypeptide(L)'
;MVIKHLENKIRLVGIICTAFLAGCIIISVSSIWTARTMVTDAQKKVYVLDGNVPILVTRTTMDETLDVEAKSHVEMFHHYFFTLAPDDKYIRYTMEKAMYLVDETGLAQYNT
;
A
#
# COMPACT_ATOMS: atom_id res chain seq x y z
N MET A 1 29.87 -36.13 49.55
CA MET A 1 28.45 -36.09 49.12
C MET A 1 27.86 -34.69 49.15
N VAL A 2 28.23 -33.82 50.10
CA VAL A 2 27.71 -32.44 50.26
C VAL A 2 28.06 -31.49 49.09
N ILE A 3 29.26 -31.61 48.51
CA ILE A 3 29.75 -30.72 47.44
C ILE A 3 28.92 -30.83 46.15
N LYS A 4 28.45 -32.03 45.80
CA LYS A 4 27.60 -32.25 44.61
C LYS A 4 26.24 -31.57 44.70
N HIS A 5 25.68 -31.42 45.90
CA HIS A 5 24.41 -30.73 46.11
C HIS A 5 24.55 -29.21 45.99
N LEU A 6 25.71 -28.66 46.36
CA LEU A 6 26.01 -27.24 46.19
C LEU A 6 26.21 -26.89 44.71
N GLU A 7 26.96 -27.72 44.00
CA GLU A 7 27.23 -27.56 42.56
C GLU A 7 25.94 -27.61 41.73
N ASN A 8 25.03 -28.55 42.02
CA ASN A 8 23.73 -28.64 41.34
C ASN A 8 22.86 -27.39 41.58
N LYS A 9 22.90 -26.79 42.77
CA LYS A 9 22.14 -25.55 43.06
C LYS A 9 22.70 -24.35 42.29
N ILE A 10 24.02 -24.21 42.21
CA ILE A 10 24.68 -23.13 41.47
C ILE A 10 24.41 -23.26 39.97
N ARG A 11 24.49 -24.48 39.43
CA ARG A 11 24.22 -24.75 38.01
C ARG A 11 22.76 -24.47 37.65
N LEU A 12 21.82 -24.80 38.54
CA LEU A 12 20.40 -24.51 38.35
C LEU A 12 20.14 -22.99 38.30
N VAL A 13 20.72 -22.23 39.24
CA VAL A 13 20.59 -20.76 39.27
C VAL A 13 21.18 -20.12 38.01
N GLY A 14 22.33 -20.61 37.53
CA GLY A 14 22.95 -20.12 36.29
C GLY A 14 22.07 -20.34 35.05
N ILE A 15 21.43 -21.49 34.93
CA ILE A 15 20.51 -21.80 33.83
C ILE A 15 19.27 -20.90 33.88
N ILE A 16 18.71 -20.67 35.08
CA ILE A 16 17.52 -19.82 35.24
C ILE A 16 17.84 -18.36 34.88
N CYS A 17 18.97 -17.81 35.37
CA CYS A 17 19.38 -16.44 35.04
C CYS A 17 19.63 -16.24 33.54
N THR A 18 20.28 -17.20 32.89
CA THR A 18 20.55 -17.12 31.44
C THR A 18 19.27 -17.23 30.61
N ALA A 19 18.35 -18.14 30.99
CA ALA A 19 17.04 -18.25 30.35
C ALA A 19 16.19 -16.98 30.52
N PHE A 20 16.23 -16.36 31.71
CA PHE A 20 15.51 -15.12 31.98
C PHE A 20 16.04 -13.95 31.14
N LEU A 21 17.37 -13.78 31.08
CA LEU A 21 17.99 -12.75 30.23
C LEU A 21 17.67 -12.95 28.75
N ALA A 22 17.72 -14.19 28.25
CA ALA A 22 17.33 -14.50 26.89
C ALA A 22 15.86 -14.19 26.62
N GLY A 23 14.97 -14.51 27.56
CA GLY A 23 13.55 -14.18 27.49
C GLY A 23 13.30 -12.67 27.41
N CYS A 24 13.99 -11.87 28.25
CA CYS A 24 13.88 -10.41 28.21
C CYS A 24 14.33 -9.82 26.88
N ILE A 25 15.40 -10.35 26.27
CA ILE A 25 15.88 -9.89 24.95
C ILE A 25 14.85 -10.19 23.87
N ILE A 26 14.29 -11.41 23.85
CA ILE A 26 13.28 -11.81 22.86
C ILE A 26 12.04 -10.92 22.97
N ILE A 27 11.53 -10.71 24.19
CA ILE A 27 10.35 -9.85 24.43
C ILE A 27 10.62 -8.41 24.01
N SER A 28 11.82 -7.90 24.29
CA SER A 28 12.20 -6.53 23.91
C SER A 28 12.26 -6.38 22.40
N VAL A 29 12.91 -7.30 21.69
CA VAL A 29 12.99 -7.28 20.22
C VAL A 29 11.61 -7.45 19.58
N SER A 30 10.78 -8.37 20.11
CA SER A 30 9.43 -8.58 19.59
C SER A 30 8.55 -7.35 19.83
N SER A 31 8.64 -6.69 20.98
CA SER A 31 7.89 -5.46 21.26
C SER A 31 8.25 -4.33 20.29
N ILE A 32 9.54 -4.17 19.95
CA ILE A 32 10.00 -3.17 18.99
C ILE A 32 9.47 -3.49 17.59
N TRP A 33 9.51 -4.75 17.18
CA TRP A 33 9.00 -5.16 15.87
C TRP A 33 7.48 -4.98 15.76
N THR A 34 6.73 -5.38 16.79
CA THR A 34 5.28 -5.18 16.85
C THR A 34 4.92 -3.69 16.92
N ALA A 35 5.68 -2.87 17.65
CA ALA A 35 5.46 -1.43 17.68
C ALA A 35 5.73 -0.78 16.32
N ARG A 36 6.80 -1.20 15.61
CA ARG A 36 7.11 -0.71 14.26
C ARG A 36 5.99 -1.06 13.28
N THR A 37 5.50 -2.30 13.30
CA THR A 37 4.40 -2.74 12.43
C THR A 37 3.09 -2.00 12.75
N MET A 38 2.76 -1.81 14.04
CA MET A 38 1.59 -1.02 14.45
C MET A 38 1.70 0.45 14.04
N VAL A 39 2.90 1.06 14.09
CA VAL A 39 3.12 2.44 13.62
C VAL A 39 2.97 2.54 12.10
N THR A 40 3.47 1.56 11.34
CA THR A 40 3.29 1.53 9.88
C THR A 40 1.82 1.35 9.48
N ASP A 41 1.06 0.52 10.20
CA ASP A 41 -0.38 0.35 9.97
C ASP A 41 -1.20 1.58 10.43
N ALA A 42 -0.82 2.23 11.52
CA ALA A 42 -1.45 3.46 11.98
C ALA A 42 -1.20 4.63 11.03
N GLN A 43 0.00 4.73 10.44
CA GLN A 43 0.31 5.77 9.44
C GLN A 43 -0.39 5.56 8.08
N LYS A 44 -0.88 4.34 7.77
CA LYS A 44 -1.76 4.09 6.63
C LYS A 44 -3.20 4.55 6.86
N LYS A 45 -3.62 4.73 8.12
CA LYS A 45 -4.93 5.27 8.50
C LYS A 45 -4.85 6.78 8.72
N VAL A 46 -4.63 7.53 7.65
CA VAL A 46 -4.86 8.98 7.69
C VAL A 46 -6.38 9.17 7.83
N TYR A 47 -6.84 9.43 9.05
CA TYR A 47 -8.21 9.83 9.34
C TYR A 47 -8.43 11.23 8.74
N VAL A 48 -9.08 11.28 7.58
CA VAL A 48 -9.63 12.53 7.07
C VAL A 48 -10.86 12.83 7.93
N LEU A 49 -10.68 13.70 8.94
CA LEU A 49 -11.79 14.37 9.62
C LEU A 49 -12.36 15.42 8.68
N ASP A 50 -13.07 14.96 7.64
CA ASP A 50 -14.06 15.80 6.97
C ASP A 50 -15.41 15.56 7.62
N GLY A 51 -16.20 16.62 7.77
CA GLY A 51 -17.32 16.70 8.69
C GLY A 51 -18.32 15.52 8.61
N ASN A 52 -18.58 14.93 9.78
CA ASN A 52 -19.80 14.20 10.15
C ASN A 52 -20.05 12.76 9.65
N VAL A 53 -19.18 12.09 8.88
CA VAL A 53 -19.34 10.62 8.65
C VAL A 53 -17.98 9.92 8.48
N PRO A 54 -17.55 9.04 9.39
CA PRO A 54 -16.30 8.30 9.23
C PRO A 54 -16.46 7.20 8.19
N ILE A 55 -15.99 7.43 6.96
CA ILE A 55 -15.86 6.38 5.94
C ILE A 55 -14.45 5.81 6.02
N LEU A 56 -14.37 4.48 6.18
CA LEU A 56 -13.13 3.72 6.32
C LEU A 56 -12.44 3.62 4.94
N VAL A 57 -11.69 4.65 4.54
CA VAL A 57 -10.95 4.63 3.28
C VAL A 57 -9.66 3.84 3.48
N THR A 58 -9.74 2.53 3.25
CA THR A 58 -8.58 1.65 3.09
C THR A 58 -7.74 2.18 1.95
N ARG A 59 -6.46 2.48 2.22
CA ARG A 59 -5.48 2.85 1.18
C ARG A 59 -5.28 1.63 0.28
N THR A 60 -5.95 1.60 -0.85
CA THR A 60 -5.76 0.57 -1.87
C THR A 60 -4.27 0.51 -2.21
N THR A 61 -3.66 -0.64 -2.04
CA THR A 61 -2.27 -0.90 -2.42
C THR A 61 -2.11 -0.64 -3.91
N MET A 62 -1.03 0.05 -4.27
CA MET A 62 -0.71 0.57 -5.61
C MET A 62 -0.78 -0.47 -6.76
N ASP A 63 -0.80 -1.76 -6.42
CA ASP A 63 -0.96 -2.88 -7.38
C ASP A 63 -2.41 -3.04 -7.87
N GLU A 64 -3.43 -2.77 -7.05
CA GLU A 64 -4.84 -2.93 -7.49
C GLU A 64 -5.34 -1.73 -8.30
N THR A 65 -4.66 -0.58 -8.21
CA THR A 65 -5.08 0.65 -8.89
C THR A 65 -4.62 0.73 -10.34
N LEU A 66 -3.56 0.02 -10.73
CA LEU A 66 -3.00 0.07 -12.09
C LEU A 66 -3.95 -0.53 -13.13
N ASP A 67 -4.55 -1.69 -12.85
CA ASP A 67 -5.50 -2.33 -13.77
C ASP A 67 -6.75 -1.47 -13.97
N VAL A 68 -7.23 -0.84 -12.90
CA VAL A 68 -8.39 0.06 -12.94
C VAL A 68 -8.05 1.35 -13.70
N GLU A 69 -6.86 1.91 -13.49
CA GLU A 69 -6.38 3.09 -14.20
C GLU A 69 -6.16 2.82 -15.69
N ALA A 70 -5.55 1.69 -16.05
CA ALA A 70 -5.38 1.28 -17.44
C ALA A 70 -6.73 1.06 -18.14
N LYS A 71 -7.68 0.40 -17.45
CA LYS A 71 -9.03 0.20 -17.98
C LYS A 71 -9.77 1.52 -18.16
N SER A 72 -9.68 2.42 -17.18
CA SER A 72 -10.25 3.77 -17.24
C SER A 72 -9.64 4.60 -18.38
N HIS A 73 -8.32 4.53 -18.58
CA HIS A 73 -7.62 5.22 -19.66
C HIS A 73 -8.13 4.77 -21.04
N VAL A 74 -8.26 3.46 -21.24
CA VAL A 74 -8.82 2.89 -22.49
C VAL A 74 -10.28 3.29 -22.66
N GLU A 75 -11.10 3.23 -21.60
CA GLU A 75 -12.51 3.61 -21.65
C GLU A 75 -12.71 5.09 -22.01
N MET A 76 -11.92 5.98 -21.40
CA MET A 76 -11.93 7.42 -21.70
C MET A 76 -11.53 7.72 -23.15
N PHE A 77 -10.54 7.00 -23.69
CA PHE A 77 -10.19 7.11 -25.11
C PHE A 77 -11.37 6.71 -26.01
N HIS A 78 -11.98 5.55 -25.75
CA HIS A 78 -13.13 5.08 -26.54
C HIS A 78 -14.32 6.04 -26.46
N HIS A 79 -14.57 6.60 -25.28
CA HIS A 79 -15.62 7.58 -25.08
C HIS A 79 -15.39 8.84 -25.94
N TYR A 80 -14.18 9.41 -25.93
CA TYR A 80 -13.92 10.61 -26.72
C TYR A 80 -13.82 10.35 -28.23
N PHE A 81 -13.26 9.20 -28.64
CA PHE A 81 -13.02 8.90 -30.05
C PHE A 81 -14.30 8.45 -30.80
N PHE A 82 -15.15 7.64 -30.17
CA PHE A 82 -16.36 7.10 -30.82
C PHE A 82 -17.63 7.92 -30.57
N THR A 83 -17.57 8.95 -29.72
CA THR A 83 -18.71 9.86 -29.52
C THR A 83 -18.77 10.89 -30.65
N LEU A 84 -19.69 10.68 -31.60
CA LEU A 84 -20.02 11.65 -32.63
C LEU A 84 -21.30 12.41 -32.24
N ALA A 85 -21.14 13.68 -31.84
CA ALA A 85 -22.25 14.61 -31.69
C ALA A 85 -22.50 15.34 -33.03
N PRO A 86 -23.71 15.86 -33.30
CA PRO A 86 -24.01 16.59 -34.54
C PRO A 86 -23.39 18.00 -34.62
N ASP A 87 -22.68 18.45 -33.58
CA ASP A 87 -21.99 19.74 -33.53
C ASP A 87 -20.51 19.59 -33.89
N ASP A 88 -20.09 20.17 -35.02
CA ASP A 88 -18.70 20.16 -35.51
C ASP A 88 -17.70 20.70 -34.47
N LYS A 89 -18.10 21.69 -33.66
CA LYS A 89 -17.22 22.24 -32.62
C LYS A 89 -16.96 21.21 -31.53
N TYR A 90 -18.00 20.46 -31.15
CA TYR A 90 -17.90 19.40 -30.17
C TYR A 90 -17.08 18.21 -30.70
N ILE A 91 -17.26 17.82 -31.97
CA ILE A 91 -16.47 16.76 -32.62
C ILE A 91 -14.98 17.10 -32.58
N ARG A 92 -14.59 18.33 -32.92
CA ARG A 92 -13.19 18.75 -32.86
C ARG A 92 -12.62 18.68 -31.45
N TYR A 93 -13.40 19.09 -30.46
CA TYR A 93 -13.02 19.06 -29.05
C TYR A 93 -12.84 17.64 -28.49
N THR A 94 -13.75 16.72 -28.81
CA THR A 94 -13.63 15.32 -28.38
C THR A 94 -12.48 14.62 -29.10
N MET A 95 -12.26 14.90 -30.38
CA MET A 95 -11.11 14.37 -31.13
C MET A 95 -9.77 14.86 -30.56
N GLU A 96 -9.64 16.15 -30.22
CA GLU A 96 -8.42 16.68 -29.59
C GLU A 96 -8.13 15.99 -28.24
N LYS A 97 -9.17 15.76 -27.43
CA LYS A 97 -9.05 15.02 -26.17
C LYS A 97 -8.71 13.54 -26.34
N ALA A 98 -9.29 12.88 -27.35
CA ALA A 98 -8.97 11.50 -27.67
C ALA A 98 -7.50 11.37 -28.08
N MET A 99 -7.03 12.26 -28.95
CA MET A 99 -5.65 12.28 -29.42
C MET A 99 -4.62 12.55 -28.31
N TYR A 100 -4.98 13.31 -27.27
CA TYR A 100 -4.13 13.51 -26.09
C TYR A 100 -3.90 12.22 -25.28
N LEU A 101 -4.82 11.25 -25.36
CA LEU A 101 -4.73 9.97 -24.66
C LEU A 101 -4.00 8.90 -25.49
N VAL A 102 -3.51 9.21 -26.68
CA VAL A 102 -2.80 8.28 -27.57
C VAL A 102 -1.34 8.71 -27.72
N ASP A 103 -0.48 7.75 -28.02
CA ASP A 103 0.92 8.03 -28.33
C ASP A 103 1.12 8.75 -29.68
N GLU A 104 2.36 9.11 -29.96
CA GLU A 104 2.75 9.80 -31.20
C GLU A 104 2.39 9.01 -32.47
N THR A 105 2.26 7.68 -32.39
CA THR A 105 1.93 6.83 -33.54
C THR A 105 0.46 6.96 -33.93
N GLY A 106 -0.45 7.14 -32.97
CA GLY A 106 -1.86 7.42 -33.25
C GLY A 106 -2.09 8.82 -33.80
N LEU A 107 -1.35 9.81 -33.27
CA LEU A 107 -1.34 11.17 -33.82
C LEU A 107 -0.85 11.20 -35.27
N ALA A 108 0.18 10.40 -35.60
CA ALA A 108 0.70 10.30 -36.96
C ALA A 108 -0.36 9.74 -37.93
N GLN A 109 -1.15 8.75 -37.52
CA GLN A 109 -2.23 8.19 -38.35
C GLN A 109 -3.37 9.18 -38.58
N TYR A 110 -3.75 9.99 -37.59
CA TYR A 110 -4.79 11.00 -37.76
C TYR A 110 -4.36 12.16 -38.67
N ASN A 111 -3.07 12.51 -38.65
CA ASN A 111 -2.50 13.60 -39.43
C ASN A 111 -1.99 13.18 -40.83
N THR A 112 -2.17 11.91 -41.21
CA THR A 112 -1.85 11.39 -42.56
C THR A 112 -3.04 11.57 -43.49
#